data_AF-A0A7S2QGQ5-F1
#
_entry.id   AF-A0A7S2QGQ5-F1
#
_cell.length_a   1.000
_cell.length_b   1.000
_cell.length_c   1.000
_cell.angle_alpha   90.00
_cell.angle_beta   90.00
_cell.angle_gamma   90.00
#
_symmetry.space_group_name_H-M   'P 1'
#
loop_
_entity.id
_entity.type
_entity.pdbx_description
1 polymer ?
#
loop_
_entity_poly.entity_id
_entity_poly.type
_entity_poly.pdbx_seq_one_letter_code
_entity_poly.pdbx_strand_id
1 'polypeptide(L)'
;GNQVLLLHGTKPELLFDVLFEGLDPGLSGDGLLGRGTYLAEDGAKIDQYITSDAQWRGRRQDEGHDLHALHKKLYERNVKHAGDVFYALVCRVALGDPVATMDGETVLGTRKRVFADRSRGALRRGGPALVAELGGVVKRFREFVVFDEEQVYPNFILTYRRVDPPRDEVAPSTKQLLVTCPPGCLPGTTLKVQTPTAGITVDVVVPPGVCAGQTFIVQYS
;
A
#
# COMPACT_ATOMS: atom_id res chain seq x y z
N GLY A 1 18.42 21.07 -8.44
CA GLY A 1 17.39 20.54 -7.53
C GLY A 1 17.49 19.03 -7.52
N ASN A 2 17.45 18.40 -6.35
CA ASN A 2 17.46 16.94 -6.22
C ASN A 2 16.09 16.40 -6.64
N GLN A 3 15.94 16.08 -7.92
CA GLN A 3 14.73 15.43 -8.44
C GLN A 3 14.85 13.92 -8.28
N VAL A 4 13.78 13.30 -7.80
CA VAL A 4 13.67 11.85 -7.67
C VAL A 4 12.50 11.33 -8.48
N LEU A 5 12.52 10.03 -8.80
CA LEU A 5 11.36 9.34 -9.34
C LEU A 5 10.62 8.66 -8.20
N LEU A 6 9.34 8.97 -8.06
CA LEU A 6 8.44 8.34 -7.09
C LEU A 6 7.15 7.93 -7.78
N LEU A 7 6.42 7.03 -7.14
CA LEU A 7 5.17 6.49 -7.64
C LEU A 7 3.97 7.19 -7.00
N HIS A 8 2.93 7.41 -7.80
CA HIS A 8 1.61 7.81 -7.31
C HIS A 8 0.56 6.81 -7.82
N GLY A 9 -0.19 6.21 -6.91
CA GLY A 9 -1.31 5.35 -7.24
C GLY A 9 -2.59 6.17 -7.36
N THR A 10 -3.37 5.93 -8.41
CA THR A 10 -4.65 6.61 -8.60
C THR A 10 -5.72 5.65 -9.09
N LYS A 11 -6.97 6.02 -8.89
CA LYS A 11 -8.11 5.24 -9.40
C LYS A 11 -8.32 5.53 -10.89
N PRO A 12 -8.83 4.57 -11.68
CA PRO A 12 -9.08 4.77 -13.10
C PRO A 12 -9.91 6.02 -13.40
N GLU A 13 -10.91 6.31 -12.56
CA GLU A 13 -11.83 7.44 -12.75
C GLU A 13 -11.16 8.80 -12.57
N LEU A 14 -10.06 8.87 -11.81
CA LEU A 14 -9.31 10.11 -11.57
C LEU A 14 -8.13 10.26 -12.55
N LEU A 15 -7.74 9.19 -13.23
CA LEU A 15 -6.53 9.20 -14.06
C LEU A 15 -6.65 10.16 -15.24
N PHE A 16 -7.84 10.30 -15.84
CA PHE A 16 -8.01 11.23 -16.95
C PHE A 16 -7.64 12.65 -16.53
N ASP A 17 -8.27 13.14 -15.47
CA ASP A 17 -8.07 14.51 -14.99
C ASP A 17 -6.62 14.71 -14.56
N VAL A 18 -6.03 13.75 -13.84
CA VAL A 18 -4.61 13.84 -13.44
C VAL A 18 -3.65 13.98 -14.64
N LEU A 19 -3.97 13.37 -15.79
CA LEU A 19 -3.13 13.45 -16.98
C LEU A 19 -3.28 14.76 -17.77
N PHE A 20 -4.44 15.42 -17.67
CA PHE A 20 -4.72 16.66 -18.42
C PHE A 20 -4.57 17.91 -17.57
N GLU A 21 -4.85 17.81 -16.28
CA GLU A 21 -4.88 18.92 -15.32
C GLU A 21 -3.67 18.88 -14.37
N GLY A 22 -3.01 17.72 -14.24
CA GLY A 22 -1.89 17.53 -13.32
C GLY A 22 -2.31 16.97 -11.96
N LEU A 23 -1.34 16.81 -11.05
CA LEU A 23 -1.60 16.37 -9.68
C LEU A 23 -1.80 17.60 -8.80
N ASP A 24 -3.05 17.91 -8.47
CA ASP A 24 -3.40 19.03 -7.57
C ASP A 24 -3.41 18.57 -6.09
N PRO A 25 -2.49 19.09 -5.25
CA PRO A 25 -2.49 18.89 -3.80
C PRO A 25 -3.82 19.27 -3.11
N GLY A 26 -4.56 20.24 -3.65
CA GLY A 26 -5.84 20.74 -3.14
C GLY A 26 -7.01 19.77 -3.30
N LEU A 27 -6.91 18.82 -4.22
CA LEU A 27 -7.89 17.74 -4.40
C LEU A 27 -7.64 16.55 -3.46
N SER A 28 -6.49 16.54 -2.78
CA SER A 28 -6.15 15.48 -1.83
C SER A 28 -6.90 15.67 -0.50
N GLY A 29 -7.56 14.60 -0.04
CA GLY A 29 -8.28 14.61 1.24
C GLY A 29 -7.34 14.77 2.45
N ASP A 30 -7.94 14.85 3.66
CA ASP A 30 -7.20 14.91 4.92
C ASP A 30 -6.47 13.59 5.20
N GLY A 31 -5.27 13.44 4.64
CA GLY A 31 -4.40 12.30 4.86
C GLY A 31 -3.62 12.40 6.17
N LEU A 32 -2.98 11.28 6.53
CA LEU A 32 -2.20 11.14 7.77
C LEU A 32 -1.06 12.17 7.88
N LEU A 33 -0.60 12.70 6.75
CA LEU A 33 0.55 13.60 6.60
C LEU A 33 0.13 14.95 5.98
N GLY A 34 -1.12 15.36 6.20
CA GLY A 34 -1.65 16.64 5.72
C GLY A 34 -2.27 16.58 4.33
N ARG A 35 -2.59 17.75 3.80
CA ARG A 35 -3.23 17.97 2.50
C ARG A 35 -2.16 18.20 1.45
N GLY A 36 -1.84 17.17 0.71
CA GLY A 36 -0.82 17.22 -0.32
C GLY A 36 -0.83 15.99 -1.20
N THR A 37 0.02 15.98 -2.23
CA THR A 37 0.15 14.85 -3.15
C THR A 37 1.05 13.79 -2.52
N TYR A 38 0.48 12.60 -2.27
CA TYR A 38 1.17 11.45 -1.67
C TYR A 38 1.88 10.62 -2.73
N LEU A 39 3.14 10.31 -2.47
CA LEU A 39 4.01 9.52 -3.33
C LEU A 39 4.74 8.45 -2.51
N ALA A 40 5.18 7.39 -3.19
CA ALA A 40 5.93 6.31 -2.57
C ALA A 40 7.05 5.79 -3.47
N GLU A 41 8.06 5.15 -2.87
CA GLU A 41 9.12 4.46 -3.60
C GLU A 41 8.73 3.01 -3.98
N ASP A 42 7.67 2.48 -3.35
CA ASP A 42 7.30 1.06 -3.43
C ASP A 42 5.91 0.87 -4.07
N GLY A 43 5.84 -0.05 -5.04
CA GLY A 43 4.60 -0.41 -5.73
C GLY A 43 3.52 -0.96 -4.79
N ALA A 44 3.89 -1.75 -3.78
CA ALA A 44 2.93 -2.30 -2.82
C ALA A 44 2.32 -1.23 -1.91
N LYS A 45 2.97 -0.07 -1.75
CA LYS A 45 2.41 1.07 -1.00
C LYS A 45 1.31 1.76 -1.79
N ILE A 46 1.58 2.12 -3.04
CA ILE A 46 0.60 2.79 -3.90
C ILE A 46 -0.61 1.89 -4.17
N ASP A 47 -0.39 0.57 -4.21
CA ASP A 47 -1.42 -0.44 -4.50
C ASP A 47 -2.55 -0.46 -3.46
N GLN A 48 -2.32 0.10 -2.27
CA GLN A 48 -3.32 0.27 -1.21
C GLN A 48 -4.48 1.20 -1.59
N TYR A 49 -4.31 2.03 -2.62
CA TYR A 49 -5.29 3.06 -3.02
C TYR A 49 -5.86 2.86 -4.43
N ILE A 50 -5.36 1.85 -5.16
CA ILE A 50 -5.70 1.63 -6.57
C ILE A 50 -6.81 0.59 -6.69
N THR A 51 -7.80 0.88 -7.54
CA THR A 51 -8.89 -0.03 -7.92
C THR A 51 -8.64 -0.63 -9.30
N SER A 52 -9.22 -1.81 -9.54
CA SER A 52 -9.11 -2.50 -10.84
C SER A 52 -9.94 -1.79 -11.91
N ASP A 53 -9.34 -1.59 -13.07
CA ASP A 53 -10.02 -1.31 -14.32
C ASP A 53 -10.25 -2.62 -15.08
N ALA A 54 -11.42 -3.19 -14.85
CA ALA A 54 -11.73 -4.54 -15.26
C ALA A 54 -11.84 -4.70 -16.79
N GLN A 55 -12.30 -3.68 -17.50
CA GLN A 55 -12.74 -3.85 -18.88
C GLN A 55 -12.57 -2.62 -19.76
N TRP A 56 -12.27 -2.90 -21.03
CA TRP A 56 -12.22 -1.90 -22.07
C TRP A 56 -13.56 -1.17 -22.26
N ARG A 57 -13.53 0.17 -22.24
CA ARG A 57 -14.69 1.08 -22.39
C ARG A 57 -14.55 2.10 -23.51
N GLY A 58 -13.69 1.91 -24.50
CA GLY A 58 -13.54 2.88 -25.60
C GLY A 58 -14.37 2.58 -26.83
N ARG A 59 -15.39 1.69 -26.76
CA ARG A 59 -16.32 1.48 -27.89
C ARG A 59 -17.32 2.62 -27.94
N ARG A 60 -17.88 2.89 -29.12
CA ARG A 60 -18.91 3.92 -29.33
C ARG A 60 -20.12 3.78 -28.39
N GLN A 61 -20.53 2.54 -28.10
CA GLN A 61 -21.63 2.26 -27.17
C GLN A 61 -21.33 2.63 -25.71
N ASP A 62 -20.07 2.84 -25.36
CA ASP A 62 -19.63 3.19 -24.01
C ASP A 62 -19.46 4.73 -23.84
N GLU A 63 -19.87 5.57 -24.80
CA GLU A 63 -19.67 7.03 -24.79
C GLU A 63 -20.14 7.75 -23.51
N GLY A 64 -21.10 7.18 -22.77
CA GLY A 64 -21.58 7.71 -21.49
C GLY A 64 -20.87 7.18 -20.23
N HIS A 65 -19.85 6.34 -20.38
CA HIS A 65 -19.12 5.75 -19.26
C HIS A 65 -17.92 6.64 -18.86
N ASP A 66 -17.69 6.82 -17.56
CA ASP A 66 -16.63 7.70 -17.02
C ASP A 66 -15.24 7.42 -17.62
N LEU A 67 -14.88 6.15 -17.75
CA LEU A 67 -13.60 5.73 -18.33
C LEU A 67 -13.49 5.88 -19.86
N HIS A 68 -14.55 6.20 -20.60
CA HIS A 68 -14.55 6.16 -22.07
C HIS A 68 -13.47 7.07 -22.69
N ALA A 69 -13.36 8.30 -22.20
CA ALA A 69 -12.41 9.29 -22.72
C ALA A 69 -10.95 8.89 -22.44
N LEU A 70 -10.66 8.41 -21.22
CA LEU A 70 -9.37 7.84 -20.85
C LEU A 70 -9.00 6.68 -21.76
N HIS A 71 -9.96 5.78 -21.92
CA HIS A 71 -9.80 4.55 -22.68
C HIS A 71 -9.45 4.83 -24.13
N LYS A 72 -10.22 5.69 -24.80
CA LYS A 72 -9.87 6.15 -26.16
C LYS A 72 -8.43 6.63 -26.24
N LYS A 73 -8.00 7.52 -25.33
CA LYS A 73 -6.65 8.07 -25.40
C LYS A 73 -5.53 7.04 -25.16
N LEU A 74 -5.70 6.14 -24.19
CA LEU A 74 -4.66 5.17 -23.82
C LEU A 74 -4.53 3.99 -24.80
N TYR A 75 -5.64 3.56 -25.40
CA TYR A 75 -5.70 2.28 -26.12
C TYR A 75 -6.13 2.39 -27.60
N GLU A 76 -6.29 3.59 -28.16
CA GLU A 76 -6.66 3.77 -29.58
C GLU A 76 -5.56 3.34 -30.58
N ARG A 77 -4.31 3.09 -30.14
CA ARG A 77 -3.17 2.87 -31.05
C ARG A 77 -2.30 1.68 -30.65
N ASN A 78 -2.65 0.49 -31.16
CA ASN A 78 -1.89 -0.77 -31.04
C ASN A 78 -1.68 -1.31 -29.61
N VAL A 79 -2.10 -0.59 -28.58
CA VAL A 79 -2.10 -1.06 -27.19
C VAL A 79 -3.50 -1.54 -26.86
N LYS A 80 -3.65 -2.83 -26.57
CA LYS A 80 -4.93 -3.41 -26.14
C LYS A 80 -5.06 -3.30 -24.63
N HIS A 81 -6.24 -2.92 -24.16
CA HIS A 81 -6.61 -3.05 -22.76
C HIS A 81 -6.58 -4.53 -22.37
N ALA A 82 -5.76 -4.89 -21.37
CA ALA A 82 -5.47 -6.29 -21.03
C ALA A 82 -6.55 -6.96 -20.16
N GLY A 83 -7.50 -6.18 -19.62
CA GLY A 83 -8.46 -6.64 -18.62
C GLY A 83 -7.82 -6.69 -17.23
N ASP A 84 -8.58 -6.28 -16.22
CA ASP A 84 -8.13 -6.18 -14.83
C ASP A 84 -6.79 -5.44 -14.65
N VAL A 85 -6.71 -4.26 -15.27
CA VAL A 85 -5.50 -3.43 -15.22
C VAL A 85 -5.57 -2.42 -14.07
N PHE A 86 -4.40 -2.02 -13.61
CA PHE A 86 -4.19 -1.05 -12.53
C PHE A 86 -3.26 0.04 -13.07
N TYR A 87 -3.44 1.26 -12.56
CA TYR A 87 -2.70 2.43 -13.03
C TYR A 87 -1.82 3.01 -11.93
N ALA A 88 -0.54 3.22 -12.27
CA ALA A 88 0.40 3.97 -11.45
C ALA A 88 1.08 5.05 -12.28
N LEU A 89 1.36 6.19 -11.68
CA LEU A 89 2.15 7.25 -12.29
C LEU A 89 3.58 7.19 -11.76
N VAL A 90 4.55 7.31 -12.66
CA VAL A 90 5.94 7.57 -12.29
C VAL A 90 6.16 9.06 -12.41
N CYS A 91 6.33 9.73 -11.27
CA CYS A 91 6.41 11.17 -11.17
C CYS A 91 7.87 11.61 -10.98
N ARG A 92 8.29 12.67 -11.68
CA ARG A 92 9.48 13.43 -11.29
C ARG A 92 9.06 14.35 -10.15
N VAL A 93 9.78 14.28 -9.03
CA VAL A 93 9.43 15.02 -7.81
C VAL A 93 10.60 15.86 -7.33
N ALA A 94 10.38 17.16 -7.16
CA ALA A 94 11.33 18.10 -6.57
C ALA A 94 11.19 18.09 -5.03
N LEU A 95 11.96 17.24 -4.35
CA LEU A 95 11.91 17.11 -2.89
C LEU A 95 12.67 18.20 -2.12
N GLY A 96 13.62 18.88 -2.76
CA GLY A 96 14.47 19.90 -2.12
C GLY A 96 15.17 19.36 -0.87
N ASP A 97 15.02 20.07 0.25
CA ASP A 97 15.43 19.65 1.60
C ASP A 97 14.19 19.23 2.41
N PRO A 98 13.77 17.96 2.32
CA PRO A 98 12.52 17.51 2.91
C PRO A 98 12.57 17.53 4.44
N VAL A 99 11.43 17.83 5.05
CA VAL A 99 11.23 17.65 6.49
C VAL A 99 10.93 16.18 6.76
N ALA A 100 11.69 15.53 7.63
CA ALA A 100 11.40 14.17 8.06
C ALA A 100 10.47 14.15 9.29
N THR A 101 9.60 13.15 9.37
CA THR A 101 8.74 12.86 10.53
C THR A 101 8.59 11.35 10.70
N MET A 102 8.38 10.89 11.93
CA MET A 102 7.93 9.51 12.18
C MET A 102 6.46 9.45 12.60
N ASP A 103 5.91 10.52 13.14
CA ASP A 103 4.57 10.55 13.75
C ASP A 103 3.55 11.37 12.95
N GLY A 104 3.99 12.05 11.88
CA GLY A 104 3.14 12.94 11.09
C GLY A 104 2.84 14.28 11.77
N GLU A 105 3.39 14.53 12.96
CA GLU A 105 3.04 15.66 13.83
C GLU A 105 4.26 16.51 14.18
N THR A 106 5.40 15.87 14.45
CA THR A 106 6.65 16.49 14.86
C THR A 106 7.79 16.19 13.89
N VAL A 107 8.68 17.17 13.74
CA VAL A 107 9.90 17.03 12.94
C VAL A 107 10.83 16.05 13.65
N LEU A 108 11.30 15.05 12.91
CA LEU A 108 12.13 13.96 13.41
C LEU A 108 13.32 14.48 14.22
N GLY A 109 13.57 13.86 15.38
CA GLY A 109 14.64 14.26 16.30
C GLY A 109 14.36 15.56 17.06
N THR A 110 13.15 16.13 16.96
CA THR A 110 12.77 17.37 17.64
C THR A 110 11.37 17.26 18.26
N ARG A 111 10.95 18.31 18.99
CA ARG A 111 9.57 18.48 19.47
C ARG A 111 8.78 19.54 18.67
N LYS A 112 9.32 19.97 17.54
CA LYS A 112 8.73 21.04 16.73
C LYS A 112 7.63 20.46 15.84
N ARG A 113 6.47 21.12 15.79
CA ARG A 113 5.38 20.78 14.85
C ARG A 113 5.85 20.85 13.40
N VAL A 114 5.37 19.90 12.59
CA VAL A 114 5.60 19.79 11.14
C VAL A 114 4.85 20.87 10.37
N PHE A 115 3.53 20.97 10.58
CA PHE A 115 2.66 21.89 9.83
C PHE A 115 2.65 23.30 10.41
N ALA A 116 2.45 24.27 9.52
CA ALA A 116 2.33 25.68 9.87
C ALA A 116 1.07 25.96 10.70
N ASP A 117 -0.03 25.26 10.39
CA ASP A 117 -1.33 25.44 11.02
C ASP A 117 -2.17 24.13 10.98
N ARG A 118 -3.43 24.23 11.40
CA ARG A 118 -4.37 23.10 11.48
C ARG A 118 -4.90 22.62 10.13
N SER A 119 -4.79 23.41 9.06
CA SER A 119 -5.17 22.99 7.70
C SER A 119 -4.21 21.94 7.15
N ARG A 120 -2.97 21.90 7.68
CA ARG A 120 -1.93 20.94 7.31
C ARG A 120 -1.64 20.92 5.79
N GLY A 121 -1.85 22.04 5.10
CA GLY A 121 -1.53 22.22 3.68
C GLY A 121 -0.13 22.80 3.44
N ALA A 122 0.61 23.17 4.50
CA ALA A 122 1.96 23.72 4.37
C ALA A 122 2.84 23.39 5.58
N LEU A 123 4.15 23.28 5.34
CA LEU A 123 5.15 23.00 6.36
C LEU A 123 5.62 24.26 7.08
N ARG A 124 5.79 24.16 8.41
CA ARG A 124 6.17 25.30 9.26
C ARG A 124 7.58 25.83 8.98
N ARG A 125 8.49 24.95 8.54
CA ARG A 125 9.88 25.33 8.24
C ARG A 125 10.06 25.91 6.83
N GLY A 126 8.99 26.02 6.04
CA GLY A 126 9.10 26.44 4.63
C GLY A 126 9.84 25.41 3.76
N GLY A 127 9.82 24.14 4.17
CA GLY A 127 10.39 23.03 3.39
C GLY A 127 9.43 22.61 2.28
N PRO A 128 9.95 22.17 1.13
CA PRO A 128 9.12 21.85 -0.03
C PRO A 128 8.43 20.47 0.08
N ALA A 129 8.92 19.56 0.91
CA ALA A 129 8.34 18.22 1.02
C ALA A 129 8.40 17.66 2.44
N LEU A 130 7.51 16.70 2.74
CA LEU A 130 7.48 15.92 3.97
C LEU A 130 7.80 14.46 3.66
N VAL A 131 8.67 13.85 4.46
CA VAL A 131 9.02 12.43 4.39
C VAL A 131 8.61 11.76 5.68
N ALA A 132 7.75 10.75 5.58
CA ALA A 132 7.37 9.89 6.67
C ALA A 132 8.34 8.69 6.74
N GLU A 133 9.19 8.70 7.76
CA GLU A 133 10.13 7.63 8.05
C GLU A 133 9.45 6.46 8.79
N LEU A 134 10.05 5.29 8.65
CA LEU A 134 9.54 4.07 9.28
C LEU A 134 9.65 4.12 10.82
N GLY A 135 8.78 3.35 11.47
CA GLY A 135 8.85 3.08 12.92
C GLY A 135 7.82 3.83 13.74
N GLY A 136 7.21 4.89 13.21
CA GLY A 136 6.10 5.61 13.86
C GLY A 136 4.75 5.28 13.24
N VAL A 137 4.04 6.28 12.71
CA VAL A 137 2.71 6.11 12.10
C VAL A 137 2.74 5.31 10.81
N VAL A 138 3.89 5.28 10.12
CA VAL A 138 4.10 4.42 8.96
C VAL A 138 5.04 3.26 9.31
N LYS A 139 4.62 2.04 8.97
CA LYS A 139 5.28 0.80 9.42
C LYS A 139 6.04 0.05 8.33
N ARG A 140 5.58 0.10 7.09
CA ARG A 140 6.08 -0.78 6.02
C ARG A 140 6.82 -0.05 4.89
N PHE A 141 6.36 1.14 4.53
CA PHE A 141 6.87 1.87 3.38
C PHE A 141 6.99 3.34 3.75
N ARG A 142 8.04 4.02 3.30
CA ARG A 142 8.10 5.48 3.48
C ARG A 142 7.10 6.16 2.56
N GLU A 143 6.62 7.31 3.00
CA GLU A 143 5.68 8.13 2.23
C GLU A 143 6.26 9.52 2.06
N PHE A 144 6.05 10.10 0.89
CA PHE A 144 6.52 11.41 0.50
C PHE A 144 5.32 12.28 0.18
N VAL A 145 5.28 13.49 0.72
CA VAL A 145 4.19 14.44 0.44
C VAL A 145 4.78 15.74 -0.05
N VAL A 146 4.28 16.21 -1.19
CA VAL A 146 4.52 17.56 -1.70
C VAL A 146 3.24 18.37 -1.60
N PHE A 147 3.38 19.69 -1.43
CA PHE A 147 2.28 20.59 -1.14
C PHE A 147 2.01 21.59 -2.27
N ASP A 148 2.89 21.63 -3.26
CA ASP A 148 2.81 22.50 -4.43
C ASP A 148 2.83 21.62 -5.70
N GLU A 149 1.91 21.91 -6.61
CA GLU A 149 1.73 21.19 -7.88
C GLU A 149 2.97 21.31 -8.79
N GLU A 150 3.72 22.42 -8.72
CA GLU A 150 4.93 22.62 -9.51
C GLU A 150 6.06 21.66 -9.10
N GLN A 151 5.94 21.00 -7.95
CA GLN A 151 6.94 20.04 -7.47
C GLN A 151 6.78 18.65 -8.05
N VAL A 152 5.66 18.34 -8.70
CA VAL A 152 5.35 16.99 -9.15
C VAL A 152 4.92 17.00 -10.61
N TYR A 153 5.61 16.21 -11.43
CA TYR A 153 5.29 16.05 -12.84
C TYR A 153 5.05 14.57 -13.16
N PRO A 154 3.82 14.16 -13.53
CA PRO A 154 3.53 12.81 -14.01
C PRO A 154 4.29 12.55 -15.32
N ASN A 155 5.38 11.78 -15.25
CA ASN A 155 6.28 11.61 -16.37
C ASN A 155 6.00 10.35 -17.19
N PHE A 156 5.51 9.30 -16.54
CA PHE A 156 5.06 8.08 -17.20
C PHE A 156 3.80 7.53 -16.54
N ILE A 157 2.99 6.81 -17.32
CA ILE A 157 1.89 6.01 -16.84
C ILE A 157 2.30 4.54 -16.97
N LEU A 158 2.14 3.79 -15.91
CA LEU A 158 2.28 2.34 -15.89
C LEU A 158 0.89 1.72 -15.88
N THR A 159 0.63 0.84 -16.84
CA THR A 159 -0.50 -0.09 -16.81
C THR A 159 0.04 -1.45 -16.41
N TYR A 160 -0.48 -2.01 -15.31
CA TYR A 160 0.01 -3.28 -14.79
C TYR A 160 -1.15 -4.19 -14.38
N ARG A 161 -0.86 -5.48 -14.22
CA ARG A 161 -1.77 -6.44 -13.60
C ARG A 161 -1.10 -6.98 -12.35
N ARG A 162 -1.91 -7.27 -11.32
CA ARG A 162 -1.44 -8.04 -10.17
C ARG A 162 -1.30 -9.49 -10.60
N VAL A 163 -0.18 -10.10 -10.27
CA VAL A 163 0.04 -11.53 -10.47
C VAL A 163 0.04 -12.17 -9.09
N ASP A 164 -0.66 -13.29 -8.95
CA ASP A 164 -0.41 -14.15 -7.80
C ASP A 164 1.07 -14.57 -7.84
N PRO A 165 1.77 -14.62 -6.70
CA PRO A 165 3.09 -15.22 -6.68
C PRO A 165 3.00 -16.63 -7.27
N PRO A 166 4.00 -17.08 -8.05
CA PRO A 166 4.05 -18.47 -8.52
C PRO A 166 3.79 -19.40 -7.34
N ARG A 167 2.93 -20.40 -7.51
CA ARG A 167 2.55 -21.33 -6.42
C ARG A 167 3.75 -22.00 -5.75
N ASP A 168 4.89 -22.02 -6.43
CA ASP A 168 6.16 -22.59 -5.95
C ASP A 168 7.00 -21.62 -5.09
N GLU A 169 6.69 -20.32 -5.08
CA GLU A 169 7.39 -19.29 -4.28
C GLU A 169 6.64 -18.88 -3.01
N VAL A 170 5.45 -19.44 -2.76
CA VAL A 170 4.83 -19.34 -1.45
C VAL A 170 5.61 -20.28 -0.53
N ALA A 171 6.68 -19.77 0.09
CA ALA A 171 7.28 -20.42 1.24
C ALA A 171 6.12 -20.80 2.18
N PRO A 172 5.98 -22.08 2.58
CA PRO A 172 4.84 -22.51 3.38
C PRO A 172 4.76 -21.61 4.60
N SER A 173 3.73 -20.77 4.66
CA SER A 173 3.54 -19.87 5.78
C SER A 173 3.29 -20.76 6.99
N THR A 174 4.31 -20.95 7.82
CA THR A 174 4.19 -21.80 9.00
C THR A 174 3.25 -21.09 9.96
N LYS A 175 2.02 -21.57 10.06
CA LYS A 175 1.03 -21.10 11.01
C LYS A 175 1.34 -21.68 12.38
N GLN A 176 1.00 -20.95 13.43
CA GLN A 176 1.17 -21.38 14.82
C GLN A 176 -0.18 -21.55 15.50
N LEU A 177 -0.32 -22.61 16.30
CA LEU A 177 -1.50 -22.90 17.10
C LEU A 177 -1.08 -23.14 18.55
N LEU A 178 -1.73 -22.46 19.49
CA LEU A 178 -1.56 -22.71 20.91
C LEU A 178 -2.49 -23.86 21.33
N VAL A 179 -1.92 -24.97 21.81
CA VAL A 179 -2.67 -26.17 22.21
C VAL A 179 -2.53 -26.35 23.71
N THR A 180 -3.66 -26.59 24.39
CA THR A 180 -3.67 -26.96 25.82
C THR A 180 -3.58 -28.48 25.92
N CYS A 181 -2.64 -29.00 26.69
CA CYS A 181 -2.50 -30.42 26.96
C CYS A 181 -3.72 -30.92 27.77
N PRO A 182 -4.56 -31.82 27.25
CA PRO A 182 -5.75 -32.29 27.96
C PRO A 182 -5.39 -33.12 29.21
N PRO A 183 -6.32 -33.21 30.19
CA PRO A 183 -6.17 -34.12 31.32
C PRO A 183 -5.87 -35.57 30.88
N GLY A 184 -4.90 -36.21 31.52
CA GLY A 184 -4.52 -37.60 31.25
C GLY A 184 -3.57 -37.82 30.08
N CYS A 185 -3.20 -36.77 29.34
CA CYS A 185 -2.19 -36.87 28.28
C CYS A 185 -0.77 -36.79 28.87
N LEU A 186 0.07 -37.75 28.53
CA LEU A 186 1.49 -37.77 28.90
C LEU A 186 2.36 -37.25 27.75
N PRO A 187 3.57 -36.74 28.02
CA PRO A 187 4.55 -36.48 26.96
C PRO A 187 4.70 -37.68 26.01
N GLY A 188 4.73 -37.41 24.70
CA GLY A 188 4.74 -38.42 23.65
C GLY A 188 3.35 -38.86 23.17
N THR A 189 2.26 -38.46 23.83
CA THR A 189 0.90 -38.73 23.35
C THR A 189 0.61 -37.92 22.09
N THR A 190 0.00 -38.54 21.08
CA THR A 190 -0.49 -37.85 19.87
C THR A 190 -1.92 -37.35 20.08
N LEU A 191 -2.13 -36.05 19.87
CA LEU A 191 -3.41 -35.35 19.93
C LEU A 191 -3.89 -35.02 18.52
N LYS A 192 -5.19 -35.19 18.27
CA LYS A 192 -5.87 -34.64 17.08
C LYS A 192 -6.40 -33.26 17.40
N VAL A 193 -5.83 -32.22 16.80
CA VAL A 193 -6.17 -30.83 17.08
C VAL A 193 -6.85 -30.20 15.86
N GLN A 194 -8.04 -29.63 16.04
CA GLN A 194 -8.69 -28.85 14.99
C GLN A 194 -7.99 -27.49 14.85
N THR A 195 -7.62 -27.15 13.62
CA THR A 195 -7.08 -25.83 13.32
C THR A 195 -8.22 -24.80 13.24
N PRO A 196 -7.95 -23.49 13.33
CA PRO A 196 -8.96 -22.44 13.16
C PRO A 196 -9.59 -22.42 11.76
N THR A 197 -8.96 -23.07 10.77
CA THR A 197 -9.53 -23.25 9.44
C THR A 197 -10.49 -24.44 9.48
N ALA A 198 -11.77 -24.18 9.20
CA ALA A 198 -12.83 -25.18 9.30
C ALA A 198 -12.49 -26.46 8.52
N GLY A 199 -12.56 -27.60 9.21
CA GLY A 199 -12.40 -28.93 8.60
C GLY A 199 -10.98 -29.51 8.57
N ILE A 200 -9.95 -28.77 9.01
CA ILE A 200 -8.56 -29.28 9.05
C ILE A 200 -8.19 -29.70 10.47
N THR A 201 -7.72 -30.94 10.62
CA THR A 201 -7.13 -31.48 11.86
C THR A 201 -5.65 -31.80 11.67
N VAL A 202 -4.83 -31.48 12.67
CA VAL A 202 -3.40 -31.83 12.71
C VAL A 202 -3.13 -32.81 13.86
N ASP A 203 -2.24 -33.78 13.61
CA ASP A 203 -1.75 -34.70 14.63
C ASP A 203 -0.52 -34.07 15.31
N VAL A 204 -0.57 -33.95 16.64
CA VAL A 204 0.41 -33.20 17.44
C VAL A 204 0.90 -34.05 18.59
N VAL A 205 2.21 -34.18 18.75
CA VAL A 205 2.79 -34.90 19.89
C VAL A 205 2.99 -33.95 21.07
N VAL A 206 2.53 -34.35 22.27
CA VAL A 206 2.78 -33.60 23.50
C VAL A 206 4.29 -33.58 23.80
N PRO A 207 4.94 -32.41 23.91
CA PRO A 207 6.39 -32.34 24.13
C PRO A 207 6.81 -32.87 25.52
N PRO A 208 8.09 -33.30 25.67
CA PRO A 208 8.68 -33.57 26.97
C PRO A 208 8.51 -32.39 27.94
N GLY A 209 8.14 -32.69 29.19
CA GLY A 209 7.97 -31.69 30.25
C GLY A 209 6.63 -30.95 30.26
N VAL A 210 5.78 -31.14 29.25
CA VAL A 210 4.42 -30.57 29.24
C VAL A 210 3.47 -31.44 30.05
N CYS A 211 2.85 -30.86 31.07
CA CYS A 211 1.84 -31.51 31.91
C CYS A 211 0.42 -31.13 31.49
N ALA A 212 -0.58 -31.92 31.91
CA ALA A 212 -1.98 -31.59 31.70
C ALA A 212 -2.31 -30.17 32.20
N GLY A 213 -3.06 -29.43 31.39
CA GLY A 213 -3.42 -28.03 31.64
C GLY A 213 -2.39 -26.99 31.16
N GLN A 214 -1.17 -27.39 30.82
CA GLN A 214 -0.18 -26.47 30.22
C GLN A 214 -0.42 -26.30 28.72
N THR A 215 0.01 -25.15 28.20
CA THR A 215 -0.06 -24.83 26.78
C THR A 215 1.29 -24.99 26.09
N PHE A 216 1.26 -25.36 24.81
CA PHE A 216 2.44 -25.42 23.96
C PHE A 216 2.09 -25.03 22.52
N ILE A 217 3.08 -24.60 21.76
CA ILE A 217 2.89 -24.10 20.40
C ILE A 217 3.13 -25.22 19.40
N VAL A 218 2.21 -25.34 18.44
CA VAL A 218 2.26 -26.27 17.32
C VAL A 218 2.44 -25.47 16.05
N GLN A 219 3.41 -25.86 15.23
CA GLN A 219 3.59 -25.32 13.89
C GLN A 219 2.91 -26.23 12.86
N TYR A 220 2.17 -25.63 11.94
CA TYR A 220 1.51 -26.34 10.84
C TYR A 220 1.54 -25.51 9.56
N SER A 221 1.48 -26.18 8.41
CA SER A 221 1.37 -25.59 7.08
C SER A 221 -0.08 -25.50 6.61
#